data_AF-A0A9D4GFG7-F1
#
_entry.id   AF-A0A9D4GFG7-F1
#
_cell.length_a   1.000
_cell.length_b   1.000
_cell.length_c   1.000
_cell.angle_alpha   90.00
_cell.angle_beta   90.00
_cell.angle_gamma   90.00
#
_symmetry.space_group_name_H-M   'P 1'
#
loop_
_entity.id
_entity.type
_entity.pdbx_description
1 polymer ?
#
loop_
_entity_poly.entity_id
_entity_poly.type
_entity_poly.pdbx_seq_one_letter_code
_entity_poly.pdbx_strand_id
1 'polypeptide(L)'
;MIALSQLYIEAAIVENNNVNTGVARRIPVPEVAITGAPTYAFTGTSLVRCMKLCMRYSCSAFNFGRGICELHETFLCADVRALEARPGVSYYDVEVGDFAKVMFC
;
A
#
# COMPACT_ATOMS: atom_id res chain seq x y z
N MET A 1 -2.16 15.83 20.26
CA MET A 1 -2.96 14.58 20.16
C MET A 1 -3.54 14.53 18.77
N ILE A 2 -2.94 13.76 17.85
CA ILE A 2 -3.54 13.49 16.54
C ILE A 2 -4.40 12.23 16.73
N ALA A 3 -5.70 12.35 16.49
CA ALA A 3 -6.62 11.23 16.55
C ALA A 3 -6.35 10.27 15.38
N LEU A 4 -5.63 9.18 15.64
CA LEU A 4 -5.44 8.05 14.72
C LEU A 4 -6.64 7.11 14.81
N SER A 5 -7.75 7.42 14.16
CA SER A 5 -8.95 6.56 14.26
C SER A 5 -9.70 6.28 12.96
N GLN A 6 -9.16 6.62 11.79
CA GLN A 6 -9.76 6.18 10.52
C GLN A 6 -8.70 5.67 9.55
N LEU A 7 -8.44 4.35 9.59
CA LEU A 7 -7.88 3.63 8.44
C LEU A 7 -8.95 3.66 7.34
N TYR A 8 -8.62 4.28 6.21
CA TYR A 8 -9.45 4.24 5.02
C TYR A 8 -8.97 3.10 4.11
N ILE A 9 -9.85 2.12 3.90
CA ILE A 9 -9.67 1.10 2.87
C ILE A 9 -10.05 1.74 1.54
N GLU A 10 -9.08 1.87 0.63
CA GLU A 10 -9.35 2.44 -0.70
C GLU A 10 -9.45 1.37 -1.79
N ALA A 11 -8.88 0.18 -1.57
CA ALA A 11 -9.05 -0.96 -2.47
C ALA A 11 -9.07 -2.29 -1.70
N ALA A 12 -9.98 -3.18 -2.11
CA ALA A 12 -10.13 -4.53 -1.56
C ALA A 12 -10.38 -5.52 -2.72
N ILE A 13 -9.74 -6.69 -2.64
CA ILE A 13 -9.85 -7.74 -3.67
C ILE A 13 -10.10 -9.08 -3.00
N VAL A 14 -11.16 -9.75 -3.42
CA VAL A 14 -11.54 -11.10 -2.98
C VAL A 14 -11.54 -12.00 -4.22
N GLU A 15 -10.63 -12.98 -4.28
CA GLU A 15 -10.60 -13.97 -5.36
C GLU A 15 -11.05 -15.34 -4.81
N ASN A 16 -12.07 -15.93 -5.44
CA ASN A 16 -12.73 -17.16 -4.98
C ASN A 16 -12.08 -18.40 -5.63
N ASN A 17 -11.90 -19.47 -4.83
CA ASN A 17 -11.28 -20.80 -5.10
C ASN A 17 -9.99 -21.10 -4.31
N ASN A 18 -9.36 -20.11 -3.69
CA ASN A 18 -8.39 -20.19 -2.58
C ASN A 18 -8.34 -18.77 -1.99
N VAL A 19 -8.85 -18.55 -0.79
CA VAL A 19 -9.16 -17.20 -0.25
C VAL A 19 -7.86 -16.41 0.00
N ASN A 20 -7.32 -15.77 -1.03
CA ASN A 20 -6.33 -14.72 -0.90
C ASN A 20 -7.08 -13.40 -0.92
N THR A 21 -7.60 -13.01 0.24
CA THR A 21 -8.16 -11.68 0.41
C THR A 21 -7.01 -10.69 0.54
N GLY A 22 -7.00 -9.67 -0.31
CA GLY A 22 -6.09 -8.54 -0.21
C GLY A 22 -6.84 -7.29 0.18
N VAL A 23 -6.25 -6.43 1.00
CA VAL A 23 -6.71 -5.05 1.25
C VAL A 23 -5.54 -4.09 1.16
N ALA A 24 -5.71 -3.01 0.40
CA ALA A 24 -4.80 -1.88 0.39
C ALA A 24 -5.39 -0.74 1.23
N ARG A 25 -4.66 -0.35 2.27
CA ARG A 25 -5.05 0.72 3.20
C ARG A 25 -4.16 1.91 2.98
N ARG A 26 -4.77 3.06 2.73
CA ARG A 26 -4.02 4.30 2.58
C ARG A 26 -3.61 4.79 3.96
N ILE A 27 -2.35 5.20 4.12
CA ILE A 27 -1.92 5.88 5.34
C ILE A 27 -2.61 7.25 5.42
N PRO A 28 -3.11 7.66 6.60
CA PRO A 28 -3.85 8.91 6.79
C PRO A 28 -2.95 10.16 6.79
N VAL A 29 -1.89 10.13 5.98
CA VAL A 29 -1.02 11.26 5.70
C VAL A 29 -1.17 11.55 4.20
N PRO A 30 -1.70 12.72 3.82
CA PRO A 30 -1.89 13.04 2.41
C PRO A 30 -0.55 13.30 1.74
N GLU A 31 -0.47 12.99 0.44
CA GLU A 31 0.64 13.40 -0.41
C GLU A 31 2.01 12.92 0.07
N VAL A 32 2.08 11.67 0.55
CA VAL A 32 3.34 11.05 0.96
C VAL A 32 3.59 9.76 0.21
N ALA A 33 4.87 9.43 0.14
CA ALA A 33 5.38 8.17 -0.36
C ALA A 33 6.36 7.57 0.64
N ILE A 34 6.43 6.24 0.65
CA ILE A 34 7.53 5.55 1.29
C ILE A 34 8.81 5.79 0.47
N THR A 35 9.89 6.19 1.14
CA THR A 35 11.19 6.39 0.46
C THR A 35 11.86 5.04 0.20
N GLY A 36 12.85 5.03 -0.71
CA GLY A 36 13.56 3.82 -1.09
C GLY A 36 13.31 3.41 -2.53
N ALA A 37 14.20 2.56 -3.06
CA ALA A 37 14.05 2.06 -4.41
C ALA A 37 12.90 1.04 -4.45
N PRO A 38 11.90 1.22 -5.33
CA PRO A 38 10.85 0.23 -5.46
C PRO A 38 11.41 -1.06 -6.06
N THR A 39 10.88 -2.20 -5.63
CA THR A 39 11.18 -3.50 -6.24
C THR A 39 10.69 -3.54 -7.68
N TYR A 40 9.50 -2.97 -7.93
CA TYR A 40 8.89 -2.88 -9.26
C TYR A 40 8.19 -1.54 -9.46
N ALA A 41 8.22 -1.01 -10.67
CA ALA A 41 7.48 0.19 -11.05
C ALA A 41 6.65 -0.04 -12.32
N PHE A 42 5.39 0.38 -12.28
CA PHE A 42 4.45 0.25 -13.39
C PHE A 42 3.79 1.60 -13.68
N THR A 43 3.64 1.94 -14.96
CA THR A 43 2.99 3.16 -15.42
C THR A 43 1.65 2.84 -16.09
N GLY A 44 0.71 3.80 -16.07
CA GLY A 44 -0.60 3.65 -16.71
C GLY A 44 -1.52 2.65 -15.99
N THR A 45 -1.29 2.41 -14.69
CA THR A 45 -2.07 1.46 -13.90
C THR A 45 -3.15 2.14 -13.07
N SER A 46 -4.25 1.45 -12.79
CA SER A 46 -5.23 1.86 -11.78
C SER A 46 -4.82 1.40 -10.37
N LEU A 47 -5.42 1.98 -9.33
CA LEU A 47 -5.18 1.58 -7.93
C LEU A 47 -5.44 0.08 -7.73
N VAL A 48 -6.58 -0.42 -8.21
CA VAL A 48 -6.94 -1.85 -8.13
C VAL A 48 -5.92 -2.71 -8.87
N ARG A 49 -5.41 -2.27 -10.03
CA ARG A 49 -4.39 -3.02 -10.76
C ARG A 49 -3.06 -3.02 -10.02
N CYS A 50 -2.66 -1.91 -9.41
CA CYS A 50 -1.47 -1.80 -8.58
C CYS A 50 -1.53 -2.79 -7.40
N MET A 51 -2.68 -2.85 -6.73
CA MET A 51 -2.93 -3.80 -5.66
C MET A 51 -2.86 -5.27 -6.13
N LYS A 52 -3.46 -5.62 -7.27
CA LYS A 52 -3.32 -6.98 -7.85
C LYS A 52 -1.87 -7.33 -8.15
N LEU A 53 -1.10 -6.36 -8.67
CA LEU A 53 0.32 -6.56 -8.94
C LEU A 53 1.08 -6.77 -7.63
N CYS A 54 0.81 -5.97 -6.61
CA CYS A 54 1.38 -6.15 -5.28
C CYS A 54 1.13 -7.58 -4.74
N MET A 55 -0.13 -8.04 -4.74
CA MET A 55 -0.47 -9.40 -4.31
C MET A 55 0.26 -10.48 -5.13
N ARG A 56 0.38 -10.27 -6.45
CA ARG A 56 1.07 -11.21 -7.36
C ARG A 56 2.57 -11.29 -7.11
N TYR A 57 3.19 -10.18 -6.73
CA TYR A 57 4.63 -10.08 -6.46
C TYR A 57 4.94 -10.16 -4.95
N SER A 58 3.98 -10.60 -4.12
CA SER A 58 4.15 -10.72 -2.67
C SER A 58 4.69 -9.43 -2.01
N CYS A 59 4.26 -8.27 -2.50
CA CYS A 59 4.65 -6.97 -1.96
C CYS A 59 3.89 -6.68 -0.66
N SER A 60 4.51 -5.90 0.22
CA SER A 60 3.92 -5.52 1.52
C SER A 60 3.31 -4.12 1.50
N ALA A 61 3.74 -3.28 0.56
CA ALA A 61 3.25 -1.92 0.42
C ALA A 61 3.48 -1.37 -1.00
N PHE A 62 2.79 -0.30 -1.36
CA PHE A 62 3.05 0.40 -2.61
C PHE A 62 2.80 1.90 -2.52
N ASN A 63 3.49 2.67 -3.36
CA ASN A 63 3.10 4.04 -3.66
C ASN A 63 2.21 4.05 -4.91
N PHE A 64 1.13 4.82 -4.87
CA PHE A 64 0.26 5.01 -6.03
C PHE A 64 -0.14 6.46 -6.21
N GLY A 65 -0.03 6.94 -7.43
CA GLY A 65 -0.43 8.30 -7.79
C GLY A 65 0.10 8.70 -9.16
N ARG A 66 -0.56 9.66 -9.80
CA ARG A 66 -0.19 10.17 -11.14
C ARG A 66 -0.04 9.08 -12.21
N GLY A 67 -0.79 7.98 -12.07
CA GLY A 67 -0.72 6.82 -12.96
C GLY A 67 0.52 5.94 -12.78
N ILE A 68 1.31 6.14 -11.72
CA ILE A 68 2.48 5.33 -11.37
C ILE A 68 2.12 4.45 -10.16
N CYS A 69 2.58 3.21 -10.20
CA CYS A 69 2.50 2.21 -9.15
C CYS A 69 3.91 1.72 -8.84
N GLU A 70 4.37 1.93 -7.61
CA GLU A 70 5.70 1.52 -7.14
C GLU A 70 5.53 0.50 -6.02
N LEU A 71 5.91 -0.74 -6.27
CA LEU A 71 5.78 -1.85 -5.30
C LEU A 71 7.01 -1.92 -4.40
N HIS A 72 6.78 -2.19 -3.13
CA HIS A 72 7.80 -2.37 -2.11
C HIS A 72 7.58 -3.69 -1.37
N GLU A 73 8.66 -4.45 -1.16
CA GLU A 73 8.63 -5.71 -0.39
C GLU A 73 8.52 -5.48 1.12
N THR A 74 8.80 -4.27 1.58
CA THR A 74 8.77 -3.85 2.98
C THR A 74 7.61 -2.88 3.22
N PHE A 75 7.19 -2.75 4.48
CA PHE A 75 6.21 -1.77 4.94
C PHE A 75 6.84 -0.84 5.98
N LEU A 76 6.15 0.26 6.30
CA LEU A 76 6.67 1.35 7.13
C LEU A 76 7.30 0.90 8.47
N CYS A 77 6.74 -0.12 9.12
CA CYS A 77 7.21 -0.61 10.43
C CYS A 77 8.24 -1.76 10.36
N ALA A 78 8.60 -2.26 9.17
CA ALA A 78 9.51 -3.40 9.02
C ALA A 78 10.98 -3.01 8.81
N ASP A 79 11.27 -2.01 7.96
CA ASP A 79 12.67 -1.62 7.69
C ASP A 79 12.85 -0.29 6.91
N VAL A 80 11.80 0.52 6.69
CA VAL A 80 11.91 1.69 5.80
C VAL A 80 12.08 3.01 6.54
N ARG A 81 13.19 3.65 6.17
CA ARG A 81 13.54 5.05 6.41
C ARG A 81 12.42 5.95 5.86
N ALA A 82 11.81 6.76 6.72
CA ALA A 82 10.98 7.95 6.45
C ALA A 82 9.92 7.93 5.32
N LEU A 83 8.76 8.52 5.61
CA LEU A 83 7.86 9.02 4.58
C LEU A 83 8.44 10.32 3.99
N GLU A 84 8.35 10.51 2.68
CA GLU A 84 8.65 11.79 2.03
C GLU A 84 7.37 12.45 1.50
N ALA A 85 7.36 13.78 1.50
CA ALA A 85 6.31 14.55 0.85
C ALA A 85 6.43 14.40 -0.67
N ARG A 86 5.41 13.83 -1.31
CA ARG A 86 5.34 13.63 -2.75
C ARG A 86 3.94 13.97 -3.27
N PRO A 87 3.73 15.21 -3.76
CA PRO A 87 2.42 15.70 -4.17
C PRO A 87 1.71 14.80 -5.16
N GLY A 88 0.41 14.54 -4.97
CA GLY A 88 -0.38 13.65 -5.84
C GLY A 88 0.00 12.16 -5.81
N VAL A 89 0.80 11.73 -4.84
CA VAL A 89 1.08 10.30 -4.56
C VAL A 89 0.62 9.95 -3.16
N SER A 90 0.14 8.73 -2.97
CA SER A 90 -0.22 8.20 -1.66
C SER A 90 0.47 6.85 -1.43
N TYR A 91 0.78 6.60 -0.17
CA TYR A 91 1.34 5.35 0.31
C TYR A 91 0.24 4.42 0.83
N TYR A 92 0.35 3.14 0.50
CA TYR A 92 -0.60 2.09 0.84
C TYR A 92 0.10 0.89 1.46
N ASP A 93 -0.36 0.49 2.65
CA ASP A 93 -0.03 -0.81 3.23
C ASP A 93 -0.93 -1.88 2.61
N VAL A 94 -0.36 -3.04 2.28
CA VAL A 94 -1.10 -4.18 1.73
C VAL A 94 -1.14 -5.32 2.73
N GLU A 95 -2.35 -5.73 3.07
CA GLU A 95 -2.61 -6.90 3.91
C GLU A 95 -3.11 -8.05 3.04
N VAL A 96 -2.52 -9.24 3.22
CA VAL A 96 -2.93 -10.48 2.59
C VAL A 96 -3.24 -11.50 3.69
N GLY A 97 -4.50 -11.98 3.79
CA GLY A 97 -4.93 -12.99 4.78
C GLY A 97 -6.02 -12.53 5.75
N ASP A 98 -6.18 -13.24 6.88
CA ASP A 98 -7.20 -12.96 7.90
C ASP A 98 -6.87 -11.68 8.69
N PHE A 99 -7.80 -10.73 8.68
CA PHE A 99 -7.64 -9.37 9.20
C PHE A 99 -7.43 -9.30 10.71
N ALA A 100 -6.19 -9.44 11.18
CA ALA A 100 -5.81 -9.07 12.53
C ALA A 100 -4.42 -8.42 12.56
N LYS A 101 -4.41 -7.16 13.04
CA LYS A 101 -3.27 -6.30 13.40
C LYS A 101 -2.62 -5.52 12.26
N VAL A 102 -3.10 -4.29 12.10
CA VAL A 102 -2.20 -3.16 11.83
C VAL A 102 -1.76 -2.63 13.18
N MET A 103 -0.47 -2.75 13.48
CA MET A 103 0.18 -1.78 14.34
C MET A 103 0.49 -0.59 13.44
N PHE A 104 -0.21 0.51 13.65
CA PHE A 104 0.46 1.78 13.46
C PHE A 104 1.65 1.76 14.44
N CYS A 105 2.86 1.90 13.91
CA CYS A 105 3.78 2.76 14.62
C CYS A 105 3.09 4.15 14.70
#